data_AF-G5SX93-F1
#
_entry.id   AF-G5SX93-F1
#
_cell.length_a   1.000
_cell.length_b   1.000
_cell.length_c   1.000
_cell.angle_alpha   90.00
_cell.angle_beta   90.00
_cell.angle_gamma   90.00
#
_symmetry.space_group_name_H-M   'P 1'
#
loop_
_entity.id
_entity.type
_entity.pdbx_description
1 polymer ?
#
loop_
_entity_poly.entity_id
_entity_poly.type
_entity_poly.pdbx_seq_one_letter_code
_entity_poly.pdbx_strand_id
1 'polypeptide(L)'
;YNDDFAEVHHHVKNALTNEDKGVVLFHGIAGSGKTNYIKWLTSQIPNKKFIFVPTSMIASLTDPAFIGLLIENKNSVLVLEDCENYIAERTSFNSNTDVVSSILNIADGML
;
A
#
# COMPACT_ATOMS: atom_id res chain seq x y z
N TYR A 1 -9.13 16.61 12.01
CA TYR A 1 -9.00 16.43 10.55
C TYR A 1 -10.28 16.99 9.95
N ASN A 2 -10.15 17.88 8.94
CA ASN A 2 -11.27 18.61 8.30
C ASN A 2 -12.42 17.70 7.85
N ASP A 3 -13.60 18.31 7.71
CA ASP A 3 -14.85 17.65 7.28
C ASP A 3 -14.69 16.87 5.96
N ASP A 4 -13.78 17.29 5.07
CA ASP A 4 -13.50 16.64 3.78
C ASP A 4 -12.82 15.27 3.90
N PHE A 5 -12.18 14.96 5.05
CA PHE A 5 -11.52 13.67 5.24
C PHE A 5 -12.52 12.53 5.49
N ALA A 6 -13.75 12.85 5.90
CA ALA A 6 -14.79 11.85 6.13
C ALA A 6 -15.10 11.07 4.84
N GLU A 7 -15.17 11.74 3.70
CA GLU A 7 -15.41 11.10 2.41
C GLU A 7 -14.26 10.16 2.03
N VAL A 8 -13.01 10.60 2.19
CA VAL A 8 -11.81 9.77 1.98
C VAL A 8 -11.84 8.55 2.91
N HIS A 9 -12.20 8.73 4.18
CA HIS A 9 -12.35 7.63 5.12
C HIS A 9 -13.38 6.61 4.66
N HIS A 10 -14.57 7.07 4.27
CA HIS A 10 -15.65 6.19 3.79
C HIS A 10 -15.23 5.42 2.54
N HIS A 11 -14.60 6.09 1.58
CA HIS A 11 -14.10 5.45 0.36
C HIS A 11 -13.06 4.36 0.67
N VAL A 12 -12.04 4.69 1.47
CA VAL A 12 -10.98 3.72 1.83
C VAL A 12 -11.54 2.56 2.63
N LYS A 13 -12.42 2.83 3.60
CA LYS A 13 -13.06 1.76 4.38
C LYS A 13 -13.86 0.83 3.47
N ASN A 14 -14.66 1.39 2.56
CA ASN A 14 -15.42 0.61 1.59
C ASN A 14 -14.52 -0.24 0.69
N ALA A 15 -13.45 0.33 0.15
CA ALA A 15 -12.49 -0.39 -0.68
C ALA A 15 -11.86 -1.56 0.09
N LEU A 16 -11.43 -1.32 1.34
CA LEU A 16 -10.83 -2.37 2.14
C LEU A 16 -11.83 -3.45 2.60
N THR A 17 -13.11 -3.12 2.79
CA THR A 17 -14.13 -4.10 3.26
C THR A 17 -14.84 -4.85 2.14
N ASN A 18 -15.09 -4.19 1.01
CA ASN A 18 -15.99 -4.67 -0.05
C ASN A 18 -15.31 -4.85 -1.40
N GLU A 19 -14.11 -4.32 -1.61
CA GLU A 19 -13.34 -4.53 -2.83
C GLU A 19 -12.26 -5.60 -2.61
N ASP A 20 -12.09 -6.43 -3.64
CA ASP A 20 -11.14 -7.54 -3.61
C ASP A 20 -9.70 -7.10 -3.95
N LYS A 21 -9.54 -5.95 -4.62
CA LYS A 21 -8.26 -5.50 -5.19
C LYS A 21 -8.18 -4.00 -5.42
N GLY A 22 -6.97 -3.43 -5.40
CA GLY A 22 -6.74 -2.01 -5.66
C GLY A 22 -5.55 -1.40 -4.92
N VAL A 23 -5.30 -0.12 -5.17
CA VAL A 23 -4.23 0.68 -4.53
C VAL A 23 -4.84 1.94 -3.92
N VAL A 24 -4.49 2.22 -2.67
CA VAL A 24 -4.82 3.48 -1.98
C VAL A 24 -3.52 4.21 -1.64
N LEU A 25 -3.39 5.47 -2.08
CA LEU A 25 -2.22 6.31 -1.81
C LEU A 25 -2.58 7.46 -0.85
N PHE A 26 -1.95 7.48 0.32
CA PHE A 26 -2.03 8.64 1.22
C PHE A 26 -0.84 9.58 0.99
N HIS A 27 -1.10 10.79 0.53
CA HIS A 27 -0.08 11.84 0.38
C HIS A 27 -0.40 13.06 1.25
N GLY A 28 0.62 13.89 1.52
CA GLY A 28 0.47 15.13 2.29
C GLY A 28 1.69 15.42 3.16
N ILE A 29 1.72 16.60 3.78
CA ILE A 29 2.84 17.07 4.58
C ILE A 29 3.22 16.11 5.74
N ALA A 30 4.49 16.15 6.15
CA ALA A 30 4.97 15.41 7.32
C ALA A 30 4.19 15.82 8.57
N GLY A 31 3.93 14.86 9.47
CA GLY A 31 3.14 15.10 10.68
C GLY A 31 1.64 15.30 10.46
N SER A 32 1.11 15.16 9.23
CA SER A 32 -0.33 15.32 8.99
C SER A 32 -1.16 14.28 9.75
N GLY A 33 -0.67 13.05 9.90
CA GLY A 33 -1.34 11.97 10.63
C GLY A 33 -1.54 10.66 9.85
N LYS A 34 -1.01 10.56 8.62
CA LYS A 34 -1.15 9.38 7.73
C LYS A 34 -0.87 8.04 8.41
N THR A 35 0.32 7.89 9.02
CA THR A 35 0.71 6.66 9.73
C THR A 35 -0.24 6.33 10.89
N ASN A 36 -0.66 7.33 11.65
CA ASN A 36 -1.62 7.13 12.74
C ASN A 36 -2.99 6.70 12.21
N TYR A 37 -3.43 7.29 11.09
CA TYR A 37 -4.68 6.90 10.44
C TYR A 37 -4.63 5.47 9.93
N ILE A 38 -3.55 5.04 9.27
CA ILE A 38 -3.38 3.65 8.81
C ILE A 38 -3.41 2.68 10.00
N LYS A 39 -2.68 2.98 11.08
CA LYS A 39 -2.69 2.18 12.31
C LYS A 39 -4.09 2.08 12.90
N TRP A 40 -4.81 3.20 13.00
CA TRP A 40 -6.19 3.22 13.46
C TRP A 40 -7.13 2.41 12.54
N LEU A 41 -6.96 2.52 11.23
CA LEU A 41 -7.77 1.82 10.22
C LEU A 41 -7.69 0.30 10.38
N THR A 42 -6.53 -0.24 10.78
CA THR A 42 -6.39 -1.68 11.07
C THR A 42 -7.36 -2.16 12.16
N SER A 43 -7.63 -1.33 13.17
CA SER A 43 -8.59 -1.64 14.24
C SER A 43 -10.04 -1.59 13.77
N GLN A 44 -10.33 -0.85 12.69
CA GLN A 44 -11.67 -0.69 12.15
C GLN A 44 -12.05 -1.81 11.16
N ILE A 45 -11.06 -2.60 10.72
CA ILE A 45 -11.22 -3.65 9.71
C ILE A 45 -10.58 -4.95 10.24
N PRO A 46 -11.16 -5.56 11.29
CA PRO A 46 -10.56 -6.70 11.97
C PRO A 46 -10.49 -7.97 11.12
N ASN A 47 -11.27 -8.04 10.04
CA ASN A 47 -11.38 -9.22 9.18
C ASN A 47 -10.36 -9.25 8.03
N LYS A 48 -9.48 -8.23 7.91
CA LYS A 48 -8.46 -8.17 6.87
C LYS A 48 -7.07 -8.17 7.49
N LYS A 49 -6.16 -8.97 6.92
CA LYS A 49 -4.78 -9.06 7.41
C LYS A 49 -3.98 -7.88 6.87
N PHE A 50 -3.48 -7.03 7.74
CA PHE A 50 -2.55 -5.95 7.36
C PHE A 50 -1.11 -6.45 7.46
N ILE A 51 -0.36 -6.31 6.38
CA ILE A 51 1.05 -6.71 6.27
C ILE A 51 1.87 -5.43 6.11
N PHE A 52 2.52 -5.01 7.19
CA PHE A 52 3.42 -3.86 7.16
C PHE A 52 4.78 -4.29 6.63
N VAL A 53 5.17 -3.74 5.49
CA VAL A 53 6.47 -4.03 4.87
C VAL A 53 7.47 -3.00 5.38
N PRO A 54 8.56 -3.42 6.03
CA PRO A 54 9.65 -2.52 6.37
C PRO A 54 10.16 -1.80 5.13
N THR A 55 10.50 -0.52 5.24
CA THR A 55 11.03 0.29 4.13
C THR A 55 12.21 -0.38 3.43
N SER A 56 13.09 -1.01 4.21
CA SER A 56 14.24 -1.77 3.70
C SER A 56 13.89 -2.97 2.82
N MET A 57 12.66 -3.49 2.91
CA MET A 57 12.17 -4.65 2.15
C MET A 57 11.37 -4.26 0.90
N ILE A 58 11.09 -2.97 0.68
CA ILE A 58 10.31 -2.52 -0.50
C ILE A 58 11.02 -2.90 -1.80
N ALA A 59 12.35 -2.82 -1.85
CA ALA A 59 13.12 -3.24 -3.01
C ALA A 59 12.94 -4.73 -3.35
N SER A 60 12.62 -5.56 -2.36
CA SER A 60 12.36 -7.01 -2.54
C SER A 60 10.98 -7.28 -3.16
N LEU A 61 10.14 -6.28 -3.41
CA LEU A 61 8.89 -6.48 -4.14
C LEU A 61 9.11 -6.93 -5.60
N THR A 62 10.32 -6.81 -6.13
CA THR A 62 10.69 -7.35 -7.44
C THR A 62 11.23 -8.78 -7.38
N ASP A 63 11.44 -9.33 -6.17
CA ASP A 63 11.91 -10.69 -5.96
C ASP A 63 10.75 -11.69 -6.09
N PRO A 64 10.81 -12.66 -7.03
CA PRO A 64 9.79 -13.70 -7.17
C PRO A 64 9.51 -14.49 -5.89
N ALA A 65 10.52 -14.71 -5.03
CA ALA A 65 10.31 -15.44 -3.78
C ALA A 65 9.43 -14.63 -2.81
N PHE A 66 9.68 -13.33 -2.70
CA PHE A 66 8.88 -12.44 -1.86
C PHE A 66 7.46 -12.26 -2.42
N ILE A 67 7.34 -12.12 -3.75
CA ILE A 67 6.05 -12.12 -4.45
C ILE A 67 5.26 -13.40 -4.14
N GLY A 68 5.91 -14.57 -4.18
CA GLY A 68 5.27 -15.85 -3.86
C GLY A 68 4.64 -15.86 -2.46
N LEU A 69 5.35 -15.33 -1.45
CA LEU A 69 4.82 -15.20 -0.09
C LEU A 69 3.59 -14.28 -0.03
N LEU A 70 3.57 -13.20 -0.81
CA LEU A 70 2.41 -12.29 -0.85
C LEU A 70 1.19 -12.97 -1.51
N ILE A 71 1.40 -13.76 -2.56
CA ILE A 71 0.33 -14.52 -3.25
C ILE A 71 -0.30 -15.56 -2.33
N GLU A 72 0.49 -16.22 -1.48
CA GLU A 72 -0.02 -17.17 -0.48
C GLU A 72 -0.87 -16.48 0.60
N ASN A 73 -0.67 -15.18 0.80
CA ASN A 73 -1.40 -14.35 1.76
C ASN A 73 -2.51 -13.53 1.08
N LYS A 74 -3.43 -14.22 0.38
CA LYS A 74 -4.59 -13.60 -0.28
C LYS A 74 -5.49 -12.85 0.71
N ASN A 75 -6.27 -11.90 0.18
CA ASN A 75 -7.19 -11.06 0.95
C ASN A 75 -6.49 -10.32 2.11
N SER A 76 -5.27 -9.84 1.86
CA SER A 76 -4.49 -9.02 2.77
C SER A 76 -4.32 -7.61 2.22
N VAL A 77 -3.97 -6.68 3.11
CA VAL A 77 -3.62 -5.30 2.78
C VAL A 77 -2.12 -5.14 2.99
N LEU A 78 -1.39 -4.90 1.90
CA LEU A 78 0.01 -4.55 1.98
C LEU A 78 0.15 -3.07 2.32
N VAL A 79 0.83 -2.76 3.42
CA VAL A 79 1.10 -1.39 3.85
C VAL A 79 2.56 -1.08 3.59
N LEU A 80 2.80 -0.13 2.69
CA LEU A 80 4.12 0.39 2.38
C LEU A 80 4.18 1.84 2.90
N GLU A 81 5.06 2.12 3.85
CA GLU A 81 5.30 3.47 4.38
C GLU A 81 6.61 4.05 3.82
N ASP A 82 6.75 5.38 3.81
CA ASP A 82 7.95 6.12 3.36
C ASP A 82 8.53 5.62 2.03
N CYS A 83 7.64 5.45 1.04
CA CYS A 83 7.94 4.85 -0.27
C CYS A 83 8.37 5.86 -1.33
N GLU A 84 8.50 7.14 -1.00
CA GLU A 84 8.73 8.21 -1.97
C GLU A 84 9.94 7.95 -2.88
N ASN A 85 11.02 7.37 -2.34
CA ASN A 85 12.23 7.06 -3.12
C ASN A 85 12.03 5.92 -4.12
N TYR A 86 11.03 5.06 -3.90
CA TYR A 86 10.69 3.93 -4.78
C TYR A 86 9.62 4.31 -5.81
N ILE A 87 8.79 5.31 -5.50
CA ILE A 87 7.71 5.81 -6.36
C ILE A 87 8.19 6.99 -7.24
N ALA A 88 9.32 7.62 -6.89
CA ALA A 88 9.87 8.78 -7.58
C ALA A 88 10.07 8.57 -9.10
N GLU A 89 9.85 9.68 -9.83
CA GLU A 89 9.72 9.73 -11.28
C GLU A 89 10.96 9.21 -12.03
N ARG A 90 10.70 8.61 -13.20
CA ARG A 90 11.71 8.03 -14.09
C ARG A 90 12.76 9.07 -14.48
N THR A 91 13.94 9.01 -13.88
CA THR A 91 15.15 9.55 -14.49
C THR A 91 15.83 8.42 -15.27
N SER A 92 16.42 8.71 -16.43
CA SER A 92 17.01 7.74 -17.37
C SER A 92 18.12 6.82 -16.82
N PHE A 93 18.37 6.87 -15.51
CA PHE A 93 19.41 6.14 -14.79
C PHE A 93 18.88 5.28 -13.63
N ASN A 94 17.57 5.28 -13.30
CA ASN A 94 17.04 4.61 -12.10
C ASN A 94 16.18 3.39 -12.43
N SER A 95 16.57 2.23 -11.88
CA SER A 95 15.91 0.91 -11.96
C SER A 95 14.63 0.77 -11.12
N ASN A 96 14.06 1.87 -10.62
CA ASN A 96 12.90 1.85 -9.70
C ASN A 96 11.55 1.56 -10.42
N THR A 97 11.55 1.48 -11.76
CA THR A 97 10.38 1.13 -12.57
C THR A 97 9.78 -0.23 -12.20
N ASP A 98 10.65 -1.13 -11.75
CA ASP A 98 10.28 -2.52 -11.51
C ASP A 98 9.48 -2.65 -10.21
N VAL A 99 9.77 -1.79 -9.22
CA VAL A 99 9.04 -1.77 -7.94
C VAL A 99 7.61 -1.26 -8.14
N VAL A 100 7.42 -0.15 -8.85
CA VAL A 100 6.08 0.39 -9.13
C VAL A 100 5.26 -0.62 -9.94
N SER A 101 5.86 -1.24 -10.95
CA SER A 101 5.20 -2.28 -11.76
C SER A 101 4.84 -3.50 -10.90
N SER A 102 5.70 -3.90 -9.98
CA SER A 102 5.43 -5.00 -9.05
C SER A 102 4.28 -4.68 -8.10
N ILE A 103 4.22 -3.46 -7.55
CA ILE A 103 3.10 -3.00 -6.71
C ILE A 103 1.78 -3.07 -7.46
N LEU A 104 1.75 -2.58 -8.71
CA LEU A 104 0.54 -2.64 -9.54
C LEU A 104 0.13 -4.08 -9.86
N ASN A 105 1.08 -4.95 -10.24
CA ASN A 105 0.80 -6.36 -10.52
C ASN A 105 0.24 -7.11 -9.30
N ILE A 106 0.80 -6.85 -8.11
CA ILE A 106 0.28 -7.40 -6.84
C ILE A 106 -1.13 -6.88 -6.59
N ALA A 107 -1.35 -5.57 -6.77
CA ALA A 107 -2.62 -4.92 -6.48
C ALA A 107 -3.73 -5.29 -7.47
N ASP A 108 -3.42 -5.58 -8.73
CA ASP A 108 -4.40 -5.95 -9.75
C ASP A 108 -4.84 -7.42 -9.67
N GLY A 109 -4.15 -8.23 -8.87
CA GLY A 109 -4.40 -9.67 -8.75
C GLY A 109 -4.10 -10.43 -10.04
N MET A 110 -3.19 -9.91 -10.89
CA MET A 110 -2.71 -10.61 -12.10
C MET A 110 -1.74 -11.76 -11.78
N LEU A 111 -1.49 -12.03 -10.49
CA LEU A 111 -0.72 -13.14 -9.97
C LEU A 111 -1.61 -14.14 -9.21
#